data_AF-A0A963BW32-F1
#
_entry.id   AF-A0A963BW32-F1
#
_cell.length_a   1.000
_cell.length_b   1.000
_cell.length_c   1.000
_cell.angle_alpha   90.00
_cell.angle_beta   90.00
_cell.angle_gamma   90.00
#
_symmetry.space_group_name_H-M   'P 1'
#
loop_
_entity.id
_entity.type
_entity.pdbx_description
1 polymer ?
#
loop_
_entity_poly.entity_id
_entity_poly.type
_entity_poly.pdbx_seq_one_letter_code
_entity_poly.pdbx_strand_id
1 'polypeptide(L)'
;EVAPGWKLRVLLAQALFANPDILLLDEPTNNLDINTIRWLENVLNERNSTMIVISHDRHFLNQVCTHMADLDYGRIQVWPGNWDDYIEASSQARERQAAANQKAKERVAELQAFVRRFSANKSKARQATSRMKQIDKIKIDDFKPSSRQYPYIRFEYDDRERLHRQAVEIENLSFGYEADELLFKQFNFTADGGDKIAVIGENGVGKTTLMKLLMGELEPQKGSIKWADKAKLGYYAQDHSAEFQGTETLTDWVAGYVRAGGYEGDDAETLLRGTLGRLLFKGDDVRKPVNVISGGEQGRMLFGKLMLWRRNVLLMDEPTNHLDMESIESLNSALAEFNGTLFFVSHDREFVSSVATRILDIRQDHQVIDYRGGYEEYLASQGIE
;
A
#
# COMPACT_ATOMS: atom_id res chain seq x y z
N GLU A 1 23.41 -14.86 9.68
CA GLU A 1 22.42 -14.01 10.36
C GLU A 1 21.03 -14.64 10.17
N VAL A 2 20.13 -14.60 11.15
CA VAL A 2 18.76 -15.15 10.98
C VAL A 2 17.93 -14.16 10.17
N ALA A 3 17.27 -14.60 9.10
CA ALA A 3 16.44 -13.73 8.27
C ALA A 3 15.27 -13.12 9.10
N PRO A 4 14.82 -11.89 8.79
CA PRO A 4 13.79 -11.19 9.56
C PRO A 4 12.50 -12.00 9.78
N GLY A 5 11.99 -12.67 8.75
CA GLY A 5 10.78 -13.51 8.88
C GLY A 5 10.96 -14.67 9.87
N TRP A 6 12.13 -15.29 9.92
CA TRP A 6 12.44 -16.34 10.91
C TRP A 6 12.54 -15.79 12.33
N LYS A 7 13.11 -14.58 12.51
CA LYS A 7 13.14 -13.90 13.81
C LYS A 7 11.71 -13.64 14.31
N LEU A 8 10.82 -13.12 13.46
CA LEU A 8 9.43 -12.86 13.83
C LEU A 8 8.69 -14.15 14.19
N ARG A 9 8.87 -15.24 13.41
CA ARG A 9 8.28 -16.54 13.73
C ARG A 9 8.69 -17.06 15.11
N VAL A 10 9.96 -16.89 15.50
CA VAL A 10 10.43 -17.28 16.84
C VAL A 10 9.76 -16.43 17.92
N LEU A 11 9.64 -15.11 17.71
CA LEU A 11 8.96 -14.21 18.66
C LEU A 11 7.46 -14.54 18.79
N LEU A 12 6.78 -14.80 17.68
CA LEU A 12 5.39 -15.25 17.67
C LEU A 12 5.25 -16.58 18.41
N ALA A 13 6.11 -17.55 18.13
CA ALA A 13 6.09 -18.83 18.83
C ALA A 13 6.28 -18.66 20.35
N GLN A 14 7.19 -17.77 20.78
CA GLN A 14 7.38 -17.47 22.20
C GLN A 14 6.13 -16.83 22.84
N ALA A 15 5.55 -15.82 22.20
CA ALA A 15 4.37 -15.12 22.69
C ALA A 15 3.15 -16.06 22.77
N LEU A 16 2.95 -16.88 21.74
CA LEU A 16 1.84 -17.84 21.66
C LEU A 16 2.04 -18.99 22.67
N PHE A 17 3.26 -19.50 22.83
CA PHE A 17 3.54 -20.61 23.75
C PHE A 17 3.25 -20.27 25.21
N ALA A 18 3.46 -19.01 25.60
CA ALA A 18 3.15 -18.53 26.95
C ALA A 18 1.65 -18.61 27.32
N ASN A 19 0.78 -18.76 26.31
CA ASN A 19 -0.68 -18.82 26.44
C ASN A 19 -1.27 -17.71 27.35
N PRO A 20 -1.03 -16.42 27.03
CA PRO A 20 -1.44 -15.32 27.88
C PRO A 20 -2.95 -15.05 27.78
N ASP A 21 -3.54 -14.49 28.84
CA ASP A 21 -4.93 -14.01 28.83
C ASP A 21 -5.14 -12.79 27.92
N ILE A 22 -4.08 -11.98 27.78
CA ILE A 22 -4.05 -10.77 26.93
C ILE A 22 -2.84 -10.84 26.01
N LEU A 23 -3.07 -10.72 24.70
CA LEU A 23 -2.03 -10.72 23.69
C LEU A 23 -2.03 -9.39 22.93
N LEU A 24 -0.86 -8.76 22.84
CA LEU A 24 -0.65 -7.54 22.08
C LEU A 24 0.23 -7.87 20.88
N LEU A 25 -0.30 -7.69 19.67
CA LEU A 25 0.40 -7.98 18.43
C LEU A 25 0.54 -6.70 17.62
N ASP A 26 1.78 -6.34 17.33
CA ASP A 26 2.12 -5.18 16.51
C ASP A 26 2.67 -5.66 15.17
N GLU A 27 1.91 -5.44 14.09
CA GLU A 27 2.18 -5.89 12.72
C GLU A 27 2.63 -7.37 12.61
N PRO A 28 1.83 -8.33 13.11
CA PRO A 28 2.25 -9.73 13.21
C PRO A 28 2.35 -10.44 11.86
N THR A 29 1.78 -9.88 10.79
CA THR A 29 1.80 -10.43 9.43
C THR A 29 3.03 -10.01 8.63
N ASN A 30 3.76 -8.98 9.07
CA ASN A 30 4.86 -8.41 8.32
C ASN A 30 6.01 -9.41 8.14
N ASN A 31 6.56 -9.54 6.93
CA ASN A 31 7.60 -10.52 6.59
C ASN A 31 7.19 -12.01 6.77
N LEU A 32 5.90 -12.31 6.89
CA LEU A 32 5.40 -13.69 6.86
C LEU A 32 4.86 -14.02 5.46
N ASP A 33 5.13 -15.24 4.98
CA ASP A 33 4.48 -15.72 3.78
C ASP A 33 3.00 -16.04 4.00
N ILE A 34 2.27 -16.12 2.89
CA ILE A 34 0.82 -16.28 2.87
C ILE A 34 0.34 -17.55 3.59
N ASN A 35 1.12 -18.65 3.53
CA ASN A 35 0.79 -19.89 4.23
C ASN A 35 0.97 -19.75 5.74
N THR A 36 2.03 -19.06 6.16
CA THR A 36 2.28 -18.78 7.58
C THR A 36 1.24 -17.81 8.15
N ILE A 37 0.81 -16.80 7.38
CA ILE A 37 -0.29 -15.91 7.77
C ILE A 37 -1.57 -16.73 7.99
N ARG A 38 -1.91 -17.66 7.07
CA ARG A 38 -3.07 -18.54 7.25
C ARG A 38 -2.99 -19.40 8.51
N TRP A 39 -1.81 -19.95 8.79
CA TRP A 39 -1.59 -20.71 10.02
C TRP A 39 -1.80 -19.83 11.25
N LEU A 40 -1.29 -18.59 11.22
CA LEU A 40 -1.44 -17.64 12.32
C LEU A 40 -2.92 -17.28 12.54
N GLU A 41 -3.68 -17.02 11.48
CA GLU A 41 -5.14 -16.78 11.53
C GLU A 41 -5.85 -17.90 12.31
N ASN A 42 -5.59 -19.17 11.93
CA ASN A 42 -6.19 -20.33 12.59
C ASN A 42 -5.79 -20.43 14.07
N VAL A 43 -4.50 -20.26 14.37
CA VAL A 43 -3.99 -20.35 15.75
C VAL A 43 -4.55 -19.24 16.64
N LEU A 44 -4.74 -18.03 16.11
CA LEU A 44 -5.33 -16.92 16.87
C LEU A 44 -6.84 -17.14 17.08
N ASN A 45 -7.55 -17.68 16.09
CA ASN A 45 -8.99 -17.96 16.19
C ASN A 45 -9.33 -19.12 17.15
N GLU A 46 -8.42 -20.07 17.35
CA GLU A 46 -8.59 -21.15 18.33
C GLU A 46 -8.37 -20.71 19.79
N ARG A 47 -7.91 -19.47 20.03
CA ARG A 47 -7.54 -18.99 21.36
C ARG A 47 -8.68 -18.28 22.08
N ASN A 48 -8.77 -18.55 23.37
CA ASN A 48 -9.64 -17.84 24.30
C ASN A 48 -8.86 -16.74 25.05
N SER A 49 -8.28 -15.79 24.33
CA SER A 49 -7.54 -14.66 24.90
C SER A 49 -8.05 -13.33 24.33
N THR A 50 -7.96 -12.25 25.11
CA THR A 50 -8.24 -10.91 24.58
C THR A 50 -7.04 -10.43 23.76
N MET A 51 -7.26 -10.08 22.50
CA MET A 51 -6.20 -9.70 21.58
C MET A 51 -6.36 -8.25 21.15
N ILE A 52 -5.26 -7.48 21.17
CA ILE A 52 -5.17 -6.18 20.52
C ILE A 52 -4.15 -6.33 19.41
N VAL A 53 -4.63 -6.18 18.17
CA VAL A 53 -3.80 -6.36 16.98
C VAL A 53 -3.74 -5.06 16.20
N ILE A 54 -2.52 -4.63 15.90
CA ILE A 54 -2.23 -3.56 14.94
C ILE A 54 -1.78 -4.28 13.66
N SER A 55 -2.46 -4.01 12.54
CA SER A 55 -2.07 -4.54 11.25
C SER A 55 -2.54 -3.63 10.13
N HIS A 56 -1.76 -3.58 9.06
CA HIS A 56 -2.17 -3.01 7.77
C HIS A 56 -2.83 -4.04 6.83
N ASP A 57 -2.84 -5.33 7.19
CA ASP A 57 -3.45 -6.40 6.39
C ASP A 57 -4.94 -6.52 6.70
N ARG A 58 -5.77 -6.04 5.76
CA ARG A 58 -7.24 -6.06 5.87
C ARG A 58 -7.82 -7.46 5.91
N HIS A 59 -7.26 -8.39 5.15
CA HIS A 59 -7.74 -9.77 5.13
C HIS A 59 -7.53 -10.40 6.50
N PHE A 60 -6.34 -10.24 7.05
CA PHE A 60 -6.01 -10.73 8.38
C PHE A 60 -6.90 -10.10 9.47
N LEU A 61 -7.10 -8.78 9.43
CA LEU A 61 -8.03 -8.10 10.34
C LEU A 61 -9.46 -8.62 10.21
N ASN A 62 -9.92 -8.90 8.99
CA ASN A 62 -11.24 -9.45 8.73
C ASN A 62 -11.43 -10.87 9.27
N GLN A 63 -10.38 -11.70 9.24
CA GLN A 63 -10.43 -13.10 9.68
C GLN A 63 -10.29 -13.28 11.19
N VAL A 64 -9.57 -12.38 11.88
CA VAL A 64 -9.20 -12.57 13.29
C VAL A 64 -9.95 -11.63 14.24
N CYS A 65 -10.22 -10.39 13.83
CA CYS A 65 -10.70 -9.37 14.74
C CYS A 65 -12.25 -9.29 14.78
N THR A 66 -12.78 -9.08 15.98
CA THR A 66 -14.23 -8.95 16.22
C THR A 66 -14.70 -7.50 16.42
N HIS A 67 -13.76 -6.59 16.63
CA HIS A 67 -13.98 -5.16 16.83
C HIS A 67 -12.84 -4.38 16.18
N MET A 68 -13.17 -3.25 15.55
CA MET A 68 -12.20 -2.33 14.97
C MET A 68 -12.03 -1.10 15.85
N ALA A 69 -10.80 -0.79 16.23
CA ALA A 69 -10.45 0.42 16.95
C ALA A 69 -9.89 1.46 15.97
N ASP A 70 -10.71 2.41 15.54
CA ASP A 70 -10.31 3.50 14.66
C ASP A 70 -9.60 4.60 15.46
N LEU A 71 -8.35 4.91 15.10
CA LEU A 71 -7.58 6.01 15.67
C LEU A 71 -7.58 7.18 14.69
N ASP A 72 -8.40 8.20 14.97
CA ASP A 72 -8.44 9.45 14.20
C ASP A 72 -8.48 10.65 15.16
N TYR A 73 -7.82 11.75 14.78
CA TYR A 73 -7.75 12.98 15.60
C TYR A 73 -7.29 12.78 17.06
N GLY A 74 -6.41 11.80 17.30
CA GLY A 74 -5.92 11.47 18.64
C GLY A 74 -7.00 10.88 19.56
N ARG A 75 -8.06 10.34 18.98
CA ARG A 75 -9.14 9.63 19.69
C ARG A 75 -9.28 8.22 19.12
N ILE A 76 -9.55 7.27 20.00
CA ILE A 76 -9.87 5.90 19.62
C ILE A 76 -11.38 5.73 19.69
N GLN A 77 -11.99 5.31 18.59
CA GLN A 77 -13.39 4.91 18.52
C GLN A 77 -13.48 3.43 18.16
N VAL A 78 -14.13 2.66 19.02
CA VAL A 78 -14.30 1.22 18.80
C VAL A 78 -15.63 0.95 18.12
N TRP A 79 -15.58 0.13 17.07
CA TRP A 79 -16.71 -0.31 16.27
C TRP A 79 -16.83 -1.85 16.38
N PRO A 80 -18.02 -2.39 16.65
CA PRO A 80 -18.23 -3.83 16.60
C PRO A 80 -18.22 -4.32 15.15
N GLY A 81 -17.72 -5.53 14.95
CA GLY A 81 -17.57 -6.13 13.62
C GLY A 81 -16.12 -6.12 13.13
N ASN A 82 -15.94 -6.73 11.96
CA ASN A 82 -14.64 -6.83 11.31
C ASN A 82 -14.30 -5.53 10.55
N TRP A 83 -13.26 -5.56 9.72
CA TRP A 83 -12.84 -4.39 8.94
C TRP A 83 -13.92 -3.93 7.96
N ASP A 84 -14.56 -4.85 7.26
CA ASP A 84 -15.60 -4.53 6.27
C ASP A 84 -16.84 -3.90 6.94
N ASP A 85 -17.29 -4.50 8.05
CA ASP A 85 -18.39 -3.97 8.87
C ASP A 85 -18.09 -2.55 9.35
N TYR A 86 -16.84 -2.32 9.78
CA TYR A 86 -16.38 -1.01 10.22
C TYR A 86 -16.40 0.01 9.10
N ILE A 87 -15.89 -0.32 7.90
CA ILE A 87 -15.86 0.60 6.76
C ILE A 87 -17.28 1.00 6.38
N GLU A 88 -18.21 0.04 6.31
CA GLU A 88 -19.62 0.32 6.05
C GLU A 88 -20.24 1.20 7.14
N ALA A 89 -20.09 0.83 8.41
CA ALA A 89 -20.66 1.55 9.54
C ALA A 89 -20.09 2.99 9.66
N SER A 90 -18.79 3.15 9.44
CA SER A 90 -18.08 4.44 9.45
C SER A 90 -18.54 5.33 8.30
N SER A 91 -18.73 4.78 7.10
CA SER A 91 -19.25 5.51 5.95
C SER A 91 -20.68 5.99 6.19
N GLN A 92 -21.57 5.09 6.61
CA GLN A 92 -22.96 5.43 6.93
C GLN A 92 -23.08 6.44 8.08
N ALA A 93 -22.21 6.35 9.09
CA ALA A 93 -22.16 7.33 10.17
C ALA A 93 -21.76 8.71 9.65
N ARG A 94 -20.74 8.78 8.76
CA ARG A 94 -20.32 10.03 8.11
C ARG A 94 -21.41 10.63 7.25
N GLU A 95 -22.10 9.84 6.43
CA GLU A 95 -23.20 10.32 5.59
C GLU A 95 -24.37 10.86 6.42
N ARG A 96 -24.77 10.15 7.49
CA ARG A 96 -25.82 10.61 8.41
C ARG A 96 -25.45 11.91 9.09
N GLN A 97 -24.20 12.04 9.54
CA GLN A 97 -23.68 13.26 10.15
C GLN A 97 -23.68 14.42 9.14
N ALA A 98 -23.20 14.18 7.91
CA ALA A 98 -23.18 15.18 6.85
C ALA A 98 -24.59 15.67 6.49
N ALA A 99 -25.55 14.76 6.35
CA ALA A 99 -26.95 15.09 6.09
C ALA A 99 -27.61 15.87 7.25
N ALA A 100 -27.32 15.49 8.49
CA ALA A 100 -27.80 16.21 9.68
C ALA A 100 -27.22 17.63 9.75
N ASN A 101 -25.93 17.78 9.48
CA ASN A 101 -25.24 19.06 9.43
C ASN A 101 -25.75 19.97 8.31
N GLN A 102 -26.02 19.40 7.12
CA GLN A 102 -26.61 20.14 6.00
C GLN A 102 -28.00 20.68 6.35
N LYS A 103 -28.87 19.83 6.94
CA LYS A 103 -30.20 20.26 7.42
C LYS A 103 -30.11 21.32 8.52
N ALA A 104 -29.12 21.21 9.41
CA ALA A 104 -28.88 22.21 10.45
C ALA A 104 -28.45 23.56 9.84
N LYS A 105 -27.55 23.54 8.84
CA LYS A 105 -27.12 24.74 8.10
C LYS A 105 -28.28 25.41 7.37
N GLU A 106 -29.11 24.64 6.68
CA GLU A 106 -30.33 25.15 6.00
C GLU A 106 -31.28 25.81 7.00
N ARG A 107 -31.55 25.14 8.12
CA ARG A 107 -32.42 25.67 9.18
C ARG A 107 -31.86 26.94 9.81
N VAL A 108 -30.54 27.01 10.03
CA VAL A 108 -29.88 28.23 10.51
C VAL A 108 -30.02 29.36 9.48
N ALA A 109 -29.81 29.08 8.19
CA ALA A 109 -29.96 30.07 7.13
C ALA A 109 -31.39 30.62 7.04
N GLU A 110 -32.42 29.76 7.15
CA GLU A 110 -33.83 30.17 7.19
C GLU A 110 -34.14 31.06 8.40
N LEU A 111 -33.71 30.64 9.59
CA LEU A 111 -33.90 31.40 10.82
C LEU A 111 -33.20 32.77 10.74
N GLN A 112 -31.98 32.82 10.20
CA GLN A 112 -31.26 34.06 9.96
C GLN A 112 -31.97 34.96 8.95
N ALA A 113 -32.50 34.41 7.85
CA ALA A 113 -33.27 35.16 6.87
C ALA A 113 -34.55 35.77 7.49
N PHE A 114 -35.24 35.00 8.34
CA PHE A 114 -36.40 35.50 9.08
C PHE A 114 -36.02 36.63 10.05
N VAL A 115 -34.94 36.46 10.83
CA VAL A 115 -34.45 37.49 11.75
C VAL A 115 -34.07 38.75 10.97
N ARG A 116 -33.33 38.64 9.86
CA ARG A 116 -32.97 39.78 8.99
C ARG A 116 -34.19 40.51 8.44
N ARG A 117 -35.23 39.78 8.03
CA ARG A 117 -36.44 40.35 7.42
C ARG A 117 -37.38 41.02 8.43
N PHE A 118 -37.40 40.56 9.68
CA PHE A 118 -38.40 40.99 10.68
C PHE A 118 -37.80 41.65 11.93
N SER A 119 -36.48 41.87 12.00
CA SER A 119 -35.79 42.53 13.12
C SER A 119 -36.28 43.96 13.37
N ALA A 120 -36.61 44.70 12.30
CA ALA A 120 -37.07 46.09 12.39
C ALA A 120 -38.59 46.23 12.62
N ASN A 121 -39.37 45.14 12.58
CA ASN A 121 -40.83 45.20 12.65
C ASN A 121 -41.33 44.99 14.09
N LYS A 122 -41.94 46.04 14.67
CA LYS A 122 -42.29 46.13 16.10
C LYS A 122 -43.22 45.00 16.58
N SER A 123 -44.07 44.45 15.71
CA SER A 123 -45.00 43.35 16.04
C SER A 123 -44.33 41.97 16.06
N LYS A 124 -43.21 41.77 15.34
CA LYS A 124 -42.52 40.47 15.22
C LYS A 124 -41.18 40.41 15.96
N ALA A 125 -40.79 41.49 16.64
CA ALA A 125 -39.54 41.58 17.40
C ALA A 125 -39.35 40.44 18.42
N ARG A 126 -40.40 40.07 19.18
CA ARG A 126 -40.33 38.93 20.13
C ARG A 126 -40.06 37.60 19.45
N GLN A 127 -40.63 37.37 18.26
CA GLN A 127 -40.41 36.15 17.49
C GLN A 127 -38.98 36.11 16.92
N ALA A 128 -38.47 37.24 16.42
CA ALA A 128 -37.08 37.34 15.94
C ALA A 128 -36.07 37.04 17.07
N THR A 129 -36.26 37.59 18.28
CA THR A 129 -35.39 37.29 19.44
C THR A 129 -35.45 35.81 19.84
N SER A 130 -36.63 35.18 19.77
CA SER A 130 -36.77 33.75 20.07
C SER A 130 -36.05 32.87 19.05
N ARG A 131 -36.17 33.18 17.75
CA ARG A 131 -35.47 32.46 16.68
C ARG A 131 -33.95 32.67 16.75
N MET A 132 -33.47 33.84 17.18
CA MET A 132 -32.05 34.08 17.43
C MET A 132 -31.51 33.14 18.51
N LYS A 133 -32.22 33.01 19.64
CA LYS A 133 -31.87 32.03 20.69
C LYS A 133 -31.96 30.57 20.23
N GLN A 134 -32.76 30.27 19.20
CA GLN A 134 -32.80 28.93 18.60
C GLN A 134 -31.56 28.67 17.74
N ILE A 135 -31.07 29.67 17.00
CA ILE A 135 -29.81 29.57 16.25
C ILE A 135 -28.66 29.23 17.21
N ASP A 136 -28.54 29.95 18.34
CA ASP A 136 -27.47 29.73 19.32
C ASP A 136 -27.49 28.33 19.97
N LYS A 137 -28.65 27.64 19.93
CA LYS A 137 -28.81 26.28 20.45
C LYS A 137 -28.54 25.20 19.42
N ILE A 138 -28.58 25.53 18.12
CA ILE A 138 -28.25 24.57 17.06
C ILE A 138 -26.73 24.43 17.07
N LYS A 139 -26.24 23.35 17.65
CA LYS A 139 -24.85 22.94 17.50
C LYS A 139 -24.69 22.34 16.11
N ILE A 140 -23.96 23.04 15.26
CA ILE A 140 -23.40 22.45 14.05
C ILE A 140 -22.06 21.90 14.48
N ASP A 141 -21.96 20.58 14.62
CA ASP A 141 -20.66 19.96 14.78
C ASP A 141 -19.94 20.10 13.44
N ASP A 142 -18.93 20.97 13.38
CA ASP A 142 -18.12 21.10 12.17
C ASP A 142 -17.55 19.73 11.83
N PHE A 143 -17.91 19.23 10.64
CA PHE A 143 -17.33 18.03 10.10
C PHE A 143 -15.83 18.28 9.98
N LYS A 144 -15.04 17.69 10.88
CA LYS A 144 -13.61 17.59 10.67
C LYS A 144 -13.44 16.56 9.56
N PRO A 145 -12.99 16.95 8.35
CA PRO A 145 -12.66 15.96 7.33
C PRO A 145 -11.65 14.99 7.93
N SER A 146 -11.69 13.70 7.60
CA SER A 146 -10.73 12.73 8.14
C SER A 146 -9.29 13.28 8.10
N SER A 147 -8.51 13.05 9.16
CA SER A 147 -7.10 13.46 9.13
C SER A 147 -6.26 12.62 8.15
N ARG A 148 -6.81 11.47 7.73
CA ARG A 148 -6.21 10.56 6.75
C ARG A 148 -6.01 11.26 5.42
N GLN A 149 -4.80 11.13 4.88
CA GLN A 149 -4.43 11.69 3.58
C GLN A 149 -3.98 10.57 2.68
N TYR A 150 -4.45 10.59 1.44
CA TYR A 150 -4.09 9.61 0.43
C TYR A 150 -3.02 10.21 -0.48
N PRO A 151 -1.84 9.60 -0.60
CA PRO A 151 -0.86 10.06 -1.57
C PRO A 151 -1.41 9.84 -2.98
N TYR A 152 -1.16 10.77 -3.90
CA TYR A 152 -1.50 10.59 -5.30
C TYR A 152 -0.34 9.90 -6.02
N ILE A 153 -0.50 8.60 -6.27
CA ILE A 153 0.48 7.77 -6.99
C ILE A 153 -0.07 7.49 -8.38
N ARG A 154 0.75 7.72 -9.42
CA ARG A 154 0.38 7.41 -10.81
C ARG A 154 1.63 7.08 -11.60
N PHE A 155 1.74 5.83 -12.05
CA PHE A 155 2.83 5.40 -12.91
C PHE A 155 2.43 5.58 -14.38
N GLU A 156 3.23 6.34 -15.10
CA GLU A 156 3.04 6.62 -16.52
C GLU A 156 4.35 6.36 -17.26
N TYR A 157 4.28 6.01 -18.53
CA TYR A 157 5.43 5.92 -19.42
C TYR A 157 5.03 6.45 -20.80
N ASP A 158 6.00 6.68 -21.68
CA ASP A 158 5.71 7.11 -23.06
C ASP A 158 5.09 5.93 -23.85
N ASP A 159 3.88 6.10 -24.37
CA ASP A 159 3.17 5.08 -25.15
C ASP A 159 3.99 4.54 -26.35
N ARG A 160 4.94 5.32 -26.88
CA ARG A 160 5.87 4.89 -27.95
C ARG A 160 6.82 3.77 -27.51
N GLU A 161 7.00 3.63 -26.20
CA GLU A 161 7.83 2.64 -25.53
C GLU A 161 7.03 1.43 -25.07
N ARG A 162 5.73 1.35 -25.38
CA ARG A 162 4.89 0.21 -25.04
C ARG A 162 5.45 -1.10 -25.61
N LEU A 163 5.47 -2.12 -24.76
CA LEU A 163 5.79 -3.49 -25.14
C LEU A 163 4.52 -4.17 -25.66
N HIS A 164 4.53 -4.65 -26.90
CA HIS A 164 3.33 -5.20 -27.57
C HIS A 164 3.29 -6.73 -27.67
N ARG A 165 4.43 -7.39 -27.54
CA ARG A 165 4.55 -8.86 -27.66
C ARG A 165 5.22 -9.35 -26.39
N GLN A 166 6.42 -9.89 -26.49
CA GLN A 166 7.21 -10.34 -25.35
C GLN A 166 7.87 -9.17 -24.63
N ALA A 167 7.79 -9.14 -23.30
CA ALA A 167 8.51 -8.21 -22.44
C ALA A 167 9.86 -8.80 -21.99
N VAL A 168 9.85 -10.05 -21.53
CA VAL A 168 11.05 -10.79 -21.10
C VAL A 168 10.98 -12.26 -21.49
N GLU A 169 12.14 -12.80 -21.81
CA GLU A 169 12.39 -14.21 -22.05
C GLU A 169 13.45 -14.72 -21.08
N ILE A 170 13.12 -15.79 -20.37
CA ILE A 170 14.03 -16.50 -19.47
C ILE A 170 14.21 -17.91 -20.03
N GLU A 171 15.45 -18.25 -20.37
CA GLU A 171 15.80 -19.55 -20.95
C GLU A 171 16.79 -20.29 -20.04
N ASN A 172 16.41 -21.49 -19.59
CA ASN A 172 17.24 -22.42 -18.80
C ASN A 172 17.94 -21.78 -17.59
N LEU A 173 17.28 -20.82 -16.94
CA LEU A 173 17.84 -20.10 -15.80
C LEU A 173 18.15 -21.07 -14.67
N SER A 174 19.41 -21.09 -14.24
CA SER A 174 19.82 -21.76 -13.00
C SER A 174 20.65 -20.81 -12.16
N PHE A 175 20.34 -20.74 -10.87
CA PHE A 175 21.03 -19.86 -9.93
C PHE A 175 20.86 -20.36 -8.50
N GLY A 176 21.92 -20.28 -7.71
CA GLY A 176 21.96 -20.46 -6.26
C GLY A 176 23.09 -19.62 -5.68
N TYR A 177 22.96 -19.15 -4.42
CA TYR A 177 24.04 -18.41 -3.77
C TYR A 177 25.25 -19.31 -3.47
N GLU A 178 24.97 -20.58 -3.17
CA GLU A 178 25.96 -21.65 -3.07
C GLU A 178 25.77 -22.64 -4.23
N ALA A 179 26.86 -23.26 -4.69
CA ALA A 179 26.83 -24.11 -5.88
C ALA A 179 25.93 -25.35 -5.73
N ASP A 180 25.78 -25.84 -4.49
CA ASP A 180 25.01 -27.04 -4.18
C ASP A 180 23.56 -26.73 -3.75
N GLU A 181 23.20 -25.45 -3.56
CA GLU A 181 21.87 -24.99 -3.15
C GLU A 181 21.27 -24.07 -4.23
N LEU A 182 20.88 -24.67 -5.35
CA LEU A 182 20.19 -23.96 -6.42
C LEU A 182 18.80 -23.52 -5.97
N LEU A 183 18.48 -22.24 -6.10
CA LEU A 183 17.12 -21.72 -5.95
C LEU A 183 16.30 -22.01 -7.20
N PHE A 184 16.92 -21.81 -8.37
CA PHE A 184 16.31 -22.06 -9.68
C PHE A 184 17.09 -23.13 -10.44
N LYS A 185 16.38 -24.06 -11.07
CA LYS A 185 16.95 -25.14 -11.87
C LYS A 185 16.26 -25.24 -13.23
N GLN A 186 16.97 -24.85 -14.29
CA GLN A 186 16.47 -24.86 -15.68
C GLN A 186 15.10 -24.18 -15.82
N PHE A 187 14.91 -23.07 -15.11
CA PHE A 187 13.67 -22.30 -15.15
C PHE A 187 13.52 -21.62 -16.52
N ASN A 188 12.37 -21.84 -17.15
CA ASN A 188 12.00 -21.23 -18.42
C ASN A 188 10.70 -20.45 -18.23
N PHE A 189 10.67 -19.20 -18.69
CA PHE A 189 9.52 -18.34 -18.50
C PHE A 189 9.49 -17.23 -19.55
N THR A 190 8.27 -16.85 -19.94
CA THR A 190 8.04 -15.73 -20.86
C THR A 190 6.90 -14.88 -20.34
N ALA A 191 7.10 -13.56 -20.35
CA ALA A 191 6.05 -12.59 -20.04
C ALA A 191 5.77 -11.73 -21.26
N ASP A 192 4.50 -11.42 -21.46
CA ASP A 192 4.04 -10.50 -22.50
C ASP A 192 3.99 -9.07 -21.96
N GLY A 193 4.05 -8.09 -22.86
CA GLY A 193 3.93 -6.68 -22.53
C GLY A 193 2.56 -6.36 -21.95
N GLY A 194 2.54 -5.82 -20.74
CA GLY A 194 1.31 -5.51 -20.01
C GLY A 194 0.89 -6.59 -19.00
N ASP A 195 1.61 -7.72 -18.94
CA ASP A 195 1.38 -8.72 -17.90
C ASP A 195 1.61 -8.12 -16.49
N LYS A 196 0.72 -8.43 -15.55
CA LYS A 196 0.87 -8.12 -14.12
C LYS A 196 1.07 -9.41 -13.35
N ILE A 197 2.33 -9.72 -13.06
CA ILE A 197 2.78 -11.02 -12.57
C ILE A 197 3.08 -10.90 -11.08
N ALA A 198 2.26 -11.57 -10.27
CA ALA A 198 2.56 -11.75 -8.85
C ALA A 198 3.51 -12.93 -8.67
N VAL A 199 4.66 -12.70 -8.05
CA VAL A 199 5.62 -13.73 -7.66
C VAL A 199 5.36 -14.09 -6.21
N ILE A 200 4.80 -15.28 -6.01
CA ILE A 200 4.45 -15.81 -4.69
C ILE A 200 5.30 -17.04 -4.36
N GLY A 201 5.26 -17.44 -3.09
CA GLY A 201 6.01 -18.57 -2.59
C GLY A 201 6.48 -18.34 -1.16
N GLU A 202 6.99 -19.39 -0.54
CA GLU A 202 7.46 -19.34 0.85
C GLU A 202 8.70 -18.44 1.02
N ASN A 203 8.97 -18.06 2.26
CA ASN A 203 10.15 -17.26 2.58
C ASN A 203 11.44 -18.06 2.36
N GLY A 204 12.40 -17.44 1.66
CA GLY A 204 13.67 -18.08 1.31
C GLY A 204 13.66 -18.86 -0.01
N VAL A 205 12.52 -18.98 -0.70
CA VAL A 205 12.43 -19.74 -1.96
C VAL A 205 13.06 -19.03 -3.18
N GLY A 206 13.50 -17.77 -3.02
CA GLY A 206 14.19 -17.02 -4.07
C GLY A 206 13.39 -15.91 -4.76
N LYS A 207 12.25 -15.45 -4.20
CA LYS A 207 11.42 -14.36 -4.76
C LYS A 207 12.23 -13.07 -5.04
N THR A 208 12.87 -12.53 -4.01
CA THR A 208 13.79 -11.37 -4.11
C THR A 208 14.97 -11.66 -5.04
N THR A 209 15.48 -12.89 -5.04
CA THR A 209 16.57 -13.30 -5.92
C THR A 209 16.14 -13.26 -7.39
N LEU A 210 14.91 -13.68 -7.71
CA LEU A 210 14.34 -13.53 -9.05
C LEU A 210 14.24 -12.07 -9.45
N MET A 211 13.78 -11.18 -8.55
CA MET A 211 13.72 -9.74 -8.82
C MET A 211 15.10 -9.15 -9.14
N LYS A 212 16.12 -9.51 -8.36
CA LYS A 212 17.52 -9.08 -8.60
C LYS A 212 18.10 -9.63 -9.90
N LEU A 213 17.78 -10.88 -10.25
CA LEU A 213 18.16 -11.49 -11.53
C LEU A 213 17.49 -10.77 -12.71
N LEU A 214 16.19 -10.46 -12.59
CA LEU A 214 15.43 -9.69 -13.58
C LEU A 214 15.98 -8.28 -13.77
N MET A 215 16.39 -7.62 -12.69
CA MET A 215 17.00 -6.29 -12.72
C MET A 215 18.44 -6.31 -13.28
N GLY A 216 19.08 -7.48 -13.33
CA GLY A 216 20.48 -7.63 -13.73
C GLY A 216 21.49 -7.30 -12.63
N GLU A 217 21.05 -7.21 -11.38
CA GLU A 217 21.94 -7.07 -10.21
C GLU A 217 22.67 -8.36 -9.87
N LEU A 218 22.08 -9.50 -10.27
CA LEU A 218 22.69 -10.83 -10.17
C LEU A 218 22.81 -11.44 -11.56
N GLU A 219 23.91 -12.15 -11.80
CA GLU A 219 24.12 -12.87 -13.06
C GLU A 219 23.67 -14.34 -12.91
N PRO A 220 22.91 -14.88 -13.87
CA PRO A 220 22.62 -16.31 -13.96
C PRO A 220 23.89 -17.18 -13.94
N GLN A 221 23.89 -18.28 -13.18
CA GLN A 221 24.98 -19.27 -13.28
C GLN A 221 24.89 -20.06 -14.59
N LYS A 222 23.66 -20.32 -15.06
CA LYS A 222 23.36 -20.91 -16.37
C LYS A 222 22.09 -20.28 -16.93
N GLY A 223 21.95 -20.34 -18.25
CA GLY A 223 20.79 -19.79 -18.96
C GLY A 223 20.95 -18.31 -19.28
N SER A 224 19.86 -17.65 -19.64
CA SER A 224 19.84 -16.22 -19.93
C SER A 224 18.50 -15.57 -19.60
N ILE A 225 18.55 -14.27 -19.30
CA ILE A 225 17.38 -13.40 -19.15
C ILE A 225 17.53 -12.30 -20.21
N LYS A 226 16.54 -12.17 -21.09
CA LYS A 226 16.55 -11.20 -22.19
C LYS A 226 15.29 -10.36 -22.14
N TRP A 227 15.46 -9.07 -21.88
CA TRP A 227 14.40 -8.09 -22.02
C TRP A 227 14.25 -7.64 -23.46
N ALA A 228 13.04 -7.22 -23.84
CA ALA A 228 12.83 -6.55 -25.11
C ALA A 228 13.65 -5.24 -25.19
N ASP A 229 14.11 -4.86 -26.39
CA ASP A 229 14.99 -3.68 -26.59
C ASP A 229 14.44 -2.36 -26.02
N LYS A 230 13.11 -2.22 -25.99
CA LYS A 230 12.42 -1.03 -25.47
C LYS A 230 12.12 -1.11 -23.96
N ALA A 231 12.42 -2.22 -23.30
CA ALA A 231 12.15 -2.39 -21.88
C ALA A 231 13.05 -1.45 -21.07
N LYS A 232 12.42 -0.64 -20.23
CA LYS A 232 13.06 0.26 -19.28
C LYS A 232 12.53 -0.11 -17.90
N LEU A 233 13.41 -0.65 -17.08
CA LEU A 233 13.09 -1.18 -15.77
C LEU A 233 13.08 -0.06 -14.73
N GLY A 234 12.07 -0.09 -13.86
CA GLY A 234 12.05 0.61 -12.58
C GLY A 234 11.94 -0.43 -11.47
N TYR A 235 12.73 -0.27 -10.40
CA TYR A 235 12.79 -1.25 -9.31
C TYR A 235 12.44 -0.59 -7.98
N TYR A 236 11.53 -1.22 -7.24
CA TYR A 236 11.30 -1.00 -5.81
C TYR A 236 11.87 -2.20 -5.07
N ALA A 237 13.03 -2.02 -4.42
CA ALA A 237 13.71 -3.08 -3.70
C ALA A 237 13.15 -3.24 -2.28
N GLN A 238 13.10 -4.48 -1.79
CA GLN A 238 12.71 -4.80 -0.42
C GLN A 238 13.63 -4.08 0.59
N ASP A 239 14.94 -4.16 0.38
CA ASP A 239 15.92 -3.35 1.11
C ASP A 239 16.38 -2.18 0.25
N HIS A 240 15.87 -1.00 0.59
CA HIS A 240 16.23 0.28 -0.01
C HIS A 240 16.99 1.19 0.96
N SER A 241 17.42 0.67 2.11
CA SER A 241 18.09 1.48 3.15
C SER A 241 19.33 2.21 2.63
N ALA A 242 20.07 1.58 1.70
CA ALA A 242 21.24 2.14 1.06
C ALA A 242 20.93 3.43 0.26
N GLU A 243 19.74 3.57 -0.32
CA GLU A 243 19.34 4.77 -1.09
C GLU A 243 19.09 6.00 -0.22
N PHE A 244 18.90 5.79 1.09
CA PHE A 244 18.52 6.83 2.05
C PHE A 244 19.61 7.09 3.09
N GLN A 245 20.87 6.68 2.84
CA GLN A 245 21.99 6.97 3.75
C GLN A 245 22.52 8.41 3.64
N GLY A 246 22.11 9.15 2.61
CA GLY A 246 22.51 10.51 2.34
C GLY A 246 22.05 11.53 3.39
N THR A 247 22.68 12.71 3.38
CA THR A 247 22.30 13.83 4.26
C THR A 247 21.61 14.96 3.49
N GLU A 248 21.43 14.79 2.18
CA GLU A 248 20.67 15.71 1.34
C GLU A 248 19.21 15.78 1.77
N THR A 249 18.57 16.90 1.46
CA THR A 249 17.16 17.09 1.77
C THR A 249 16.27 16.25 0.84
N LEU A 250 15.04 15.96 1.24
CA LEU A 250 14.06 15.29 0.36
C LEU A 250 13.90 16.03 -0.97
N THR A 251 13.92 17.36 -0.92
CA THR A 251 13.89 18.24 -2.10
C THR A 251 15.07 17.96 -3.03
N ASP A 252 16.28 17.95 -2.51
CA ASP A 252 17.50 17.76 -3.31
C ASP A 252 17.58 16.34 -3.90
N TRP A 253 17.13 15.34 -3.13
CA TRP A 253 17.06 13.95 -3.57
C TRP A 253 16.11 13.81 -4.77
N VAL A 254 14.90 14.36 -4.69
CA VAL A 254 13.94 14.38 -5.81
C VAL A 254 14.46 15.20 -6.99
N ALA A 255 15.13 16.33 -6.72
CA ALA A 255 15.72 17.17 -7.77
C ALA A 255 16.75 16.40 -8.61
N GLY A 256 17.50 15.47 -8.02
CA GLY A 256 18.40 14.58 -8.74
C GLY A 256 17.70 13.81 -9.86
N TYR A 257 16.53 13.24 -9.55
CA TYR A 257 15.74 12.47 -10.50
C TYR A 257 15.01 13.32 -11.53
N VAL A 258 14.52 14.51 -11.15
CA VAL A 258 13.93 15.48 -12.08
C VAL A 258 14.96 15.90 -13.13
N ARG A 259 16.18 16.23 -12.70
CA ARG A 259 17.30 16.59 -13.61
C ARG A 259 17.71 15.42 -14.51
N ALA A 260 17.79 14.21 -13.95
CA ALA A 260 18.09 13.01 -14.74
C ALA A 260 17.01 12.70 -15.79
N GLY A 261 15.77 13.13 -15.54
CA GLY A 261 14.66 13.06 -16.51
C GLY A 261 14.71 14.12 -17.62
N GLY A 262 15.69 15.03 -17.60
CA GLY A 262 15.86 16.06 -18.64
C GLY A 262 14.93 17.28 -18.49
N TYR A 263 14.31 17.46 -17.32
CA TYR A 263 13.51 18.66 -17.02
C TYR A 263 14.41 19.79 -16.52
N GLU A 264 14.24 20.99 -17.07
CA GLU A 264 15.02 22.20 -16.72
C GLU A 264 14.10 23.40 -16.41
N GLY A 265 14.65 24.42 -15.75
CA GLY A 265 13.96 25.69 -15.48
C GLY A 265 12.71 25.56 -14.59
N ASP A 266 11.71 26.39 -14.86
CA ASP A 266 10.47 26.51 -14.05
C ASP A 266 9.62 25.22 -14.07
N ASP A 267 9.73 24.42 -15.14
CA ASP A 267 9.04 23.14 -15.27
C ASP A 267 9.60 22.10 -14.28
N ALA A 268 10.92 22.11 -14.06
CA ALA A 268 11.57 21.22 -13.10
C ALA A 268 11.16 21.53 -11.65
N GLU A 269 11.09 22.82 -11.28
CA GLU A 269 10.68 23.22 -9.93
C GLU A 269 9.19 22.91 -9.68
N THR A 270 8.34 23.14 -10.68
CA THR A 270 6.91 22.79 -10.62
C THR A 270 6.72 21.28 -10.47
N LEU A 271 7.44 20.48 -11.24
CA LEU A 271 7.39 19.03 -11.18
C LEU A 271 7.89 18.50 -9.83
N LEU A 272 8.98 19.06 -9.30
CA LEU A 272 9.52 18.70 -7.99
C LEU A 272 8.51 18.94 -6.87
N ARG A 273 7.97 20.17 -6.78
CA ARG A 273 7.00 20.53 -5.74
C ARG A 273 5.71 19.74 -5.90
N GLY A 274 5.27 19.53 -7.14
CA GLY A 274 4.11 18.70 -7.46
C GLY A 274 4.30 17.25 -7.02
N THR A 275 5.48 16.66 -7.23
CA THR A 275 5.78 15.27 -6.85
C THR A 275 5.79 15.09 -5.34
N LEU A 276 6.53 15.94 -4.60
CA LEU A 276 6.55 15.89 -3.13
C LEU A 276 5.17 16.14 -2.51
N GLY A 277 4.42 17.11 -3.04
CA GLY A 277 3.08 17.43 -2.56
C GLY A 277 2.07 16.29 -2.79
N ARG A 278 2.15 15.59 -3.93
CA ARG A 278 1.37 14.39 -4.23
C ARG A 278 1.67 13.26 -3.25
N LEU A 279 2.92 13.15 -2.78
CA LEU A 279 3.36 12.16 -1.80
C LEU A 279 3.22 12.60 -0.35
N LEU A 280 2.49 13.69 -0.12
CA LEU A 280 2.14 14.24 1.20
C LEU A 280 3.31 14.86 1.97
N PHE A 281 4.45 15.11 1.34
CA PHE A 281 5.54 15.89 1.95
C PHE A 281 5.23 17.39 1.82
N LYS A 282 5.05 18.08 2.95
CA LYS A 282 4.64 19.50 3.00
C LYS A 282 5.44 20.29 4.03
N GLY A 283 5.45 21.61 3.90
CA GLY A 283 6.03 22.50 4.92
C GLY A 283 7.51 22.20 5.17
N ASP A 284 7.87 21.96 6.43
CA ASP A 284 9.25 21.66 6.83
C ASP A 284 9.70 20.23 6.48
N ASP A 285 8.76 19.32 6.16
CA ASP A 285 9.11 17.93 5.83
C ASP A 285 10.02 17.84 4.60
N VAL A 286 9.82 18.71 3.61
CA VAL A 286 10.61 18.71 2.37
C VAL A 286 12.09 19.07 2.58
N ARG A 287 12.41 19.64 3.76
CA ARG A 287 13.77 20.01 4.19
C ARG A 287 14.41 18.96 5.08
N LYS A 288 13.67 17.92 5.47
CA LYS A 288 14.22 16.81 6.24
C LYS A 288 15.33 16.13 5.43
N PRO A 289 16.44 15.75 6.09
CA PRO A 289 17.41 14.84 5.49
C PRO A 289 16.80 13.49 5.12
N VAL A 290 17.27 12.87 4.05
CA VAL A 290 16.77 11.55 3.60
C VAL A 290 17.08 10.40 4.57
N ASN A 291 18.08 10.54 5.44
CA ASN A 291 18.44 9.52 6.43
C ASN A 291 17.62 9.54 7.73
N VAL A 292 16.72 10.51 7.93
CA VAL A 292 15.88 10.61 9.14
C VAL A 292 14.42 10.25 8.91
N ILE A 293 14.01 10.01 7.67
CA ILE A 293 12.64 9.64 7.35
C ILE A 293 12.35 8.17 7.68
N SER A 294 11.10 7.89 8.05
CA SER A 294 10.59 6.56 8.36
C SER A 294 10.55 5.66 7.12
N GLY A 295 10.46 4.33 7.31
CA GLY A 295 10.35 3.36 6.20
C GLY A 295 9.15 3.64 5.28
N GLY A 296 7.99 4.02 5.83
CA GLY A 296 6.83 4.39 5.02
C GLY A 296 7.05 5.67 4.20
N GLU A 297 7.73 6.68 4.77
CA GLU A 297 8.16 7.87 4.02
C GLU A 297 9.20 7.53 2.94
N GLN A 298 10.14 6.62 3.22
CA GLN A 298 11.10 6.12 2.23
C GLN A 298 10.38 5.44 1.05
N GLY A 299 9.40 4.59 1.34
CA GLY A 299 8.55 3.97 0.33
C GLY A 299 7.83 4.99 -0.54
N ARG A 300 7.22 6.04 0.07
CA ARG A 300 6.61 7.15 -0.68
C ARG A 300 7.61 7.88 -1.57
N MET A 301 8.82 8.15 -1.08
CA MET A 301 9.89 8.77 -1.87
C MET A 301 10.29 7.91 -3.08
N LEU A 302 10.38 6.59 -2.91
CA LEU A 302 10.64 5.64 -4.00
C LEU A 302 9.52 5.64 -5.04
N PHE A 303 8.25 5.72 -4.63
CA PHE A 303 7.16 5.89 -5.59
C PHE A 303 7.31 7.18 -6.40
N GLY A 304 7.73 8.27 -5.76
CA GLY A 304 8.07 9.52 -6.45
C GLY A 304 9.17 9.35 -7.50
N LYS A 305 10.26 8.67 -7.14
CA LYS A 305 11.34 8.32 -8.07
C LYS A 305 10.82 7.52 -9.28
N LEU A 306 10.01 6.49 -9.04
CA LEU A 306 9.44 5.66 -10.10
C LEU A 306 8.45 6.43 -11.00
N MET A 307 7.64 7.33 -10.42
CA MET A 307 6.75 8.23 -11.16
C MET A 307 7.55 9.18 -12.08
N LEU A 308 8.70 9.67 -11.63
CA LEU A 308 9.57 10.56 -12.40
C LEU A 308 10.32 9.82 -13.51
N TRP A 309 10.75 8.59 -13.25
CA TRP A 309 11.50 7.79 -14.22
C TRP A 309 10.68 7.25 -15.40
N ARG A 310 9.34 7.25 -15.26
CA ARG A 310 8.41 6.90 -16.33
C ARG A 310 8.74 5.58 -17.04
N ARG A 311 9.00 4.54 -16.25
CA ARG A 311 9.44 3.21 -16.72
C ARG A 311 8.24 2.37 -17.19
N ASN A 312 8.42 1.62 -18.27
CA ASN A 312 7.38 0.76 -18.88
C ASN A 312 7.38 -0.67 -18.31
N VAL A 313 8.40 -1.03 -17.52
CA VAL A 313 8.45 -2.24 -16.71
C VAL A 313 8.73 -1.86 -15.27
N LEU A 314 7.90 -2.33 -14.35
CA LEU A 314 8.09 -2.15 -12.91
C LEU A 314 8.35 -3.51 -12.25
N LEU A 315 9.41 -3.57 -11.46
CA LEU A 315 9.73 -4.67 -10.57
C LEU A 315 9.50 -4.16 -9.14
N MET A 316 8.66 -4.82 -8.35
CA MET A 316 8.35 -4.38 -6.99
C MET A 316 8.46 -5.51 -5.98
N ASP A 317 9.47 -5.46 -5.14
CA ASP A 317 9.70 -6.49 -4.11
C ASP A 317 9.15 -6.03 -2.77
N GLU A 318 8.03 -6.64 -2.34
CA GLU A 318 7.29 -6.32 -1.12
C GLU A 318 6.95 -4.82 -0.95
N PRO A 319 6.31 -4.18 -1.94
CA PRO A 319 6.10 -2.72 -1.93
C PRO A 319 5.08 -2.24 -0.90
N THR A 320 4.29 -3.14 -0.31
CA THR A 320 3.29 -2.84 0.71
C THR A 320 3.86 -2.81 2.12
N ASN A 321 5.08 -3.33 2.33
CA ASN A 321 5.67 -3.37 3.66
C ASN A 321 5.94 -1.97 4.19
N HIS A 322 5.68 -1.78 5.49
CA HIS A 322 5.89 -0.51 6.21
C HIS A 322 5.06 0.68 5.71
N LEU A 323 4.10 0.46 4.82
CA LEU A 323 3.17 1.48 4.36
C LEU A 323 1.93 1.54 5.24
N ASP A 324 1.38 2.75 5.39
CA ASP A 324 0.04 2.95 5.95
C ASP A 324 -1.03 2.48 4.94
N MET A 325 -2.26 2.23 5.44
CA MET A 325 -3.35 1.71 4.62
C MET A 325 -3.68 2.64 3.46
N GLU A 326 -3.65 3.96 3.70
CA GLU A 326 -3.91 4.97 2.69
C GLU A 326 -2.89 4.92 1.54
N SER A 327 -1.60 4.69 1.84
CA SER A 327 -0.57 4.51 0.81
C SER A 327 -0.73 3.19 0.07
N ILE A 328 -1.14 2.11 0.75
CA ILE A 328 -1.42 0.80 0.10
C ILE A 328 -2.59 0.94 -0.87
N GLU A 329 -3.68 1.63 -0.52
CA GLU A 329 -4.82 1.89 -1.43
C GLU A 329 -4.41 2.68 -2.66
N SER A 330 -3.64 3.75 -2.45
CA SER A 330 -3.14 4.59 -3.52
C SER A 330 -2.20 3.82 -4.45
N LEU A 331 -1.32 2.97 -3.91
CA LEU A 331 -0.44 2.12 -4.69
C LEU A 331 -1.22 1.08 -5.50
N ASN A 332 -2.19 0.42 -4.85
CA ASN A 332 -3.03 -0.59 -5.49
C ASN A 332 -3.80 0.01 -6.68
N SER A 333 -4.44 1.16 -6.48
CA SER A 333 -5.13 1.89 -7.54
C SER A 333 -4.17 2.28 -8.68
N ALA A 334 -2.99 2.80 -8.34
CA ALA A 334 -1.99 3.20 -9.34
C ALA A 334 -1.49 2.02 -10.18
N LEU A 335 -1.26 0.86 -9.57
CA LEU A 335 -0.82 -0.35 -10.24
C LEU A 335 -1.94 -1.03 -11.03
N ALA A 336 -3.18 -0.98 -10.55
CA ALA A 336 -4.35 -1.44 -11.29
C ALA A 336 -4.54 -0.65 -12.60
N GLU A 337 -4.25 0.65 -12.59
CA GLU A 337 -4.33 1.52 -13.78
C GLU A 337 -3.05 1.55 -14.63
N PHE A 338 -1.94 0.98 -14.14
CA PHE A 338 -0.70 0.92 -14.89
C PHE A 338 -0.82 -0.04 -16.08
N ASN A 339 -0.53 0.46 -17.27
CA ASN A 339 -0.64 -0.28 -18.54
C ASN A 339 0.68 -0.92 -19.01
N GLY A 340 1.74 -0.79 -18.20
CA GLY A 340 3.04 -1.40 -18.47
C GLY A 340 3.12 -2.82 -17.93
N THR A 341 4.31 -3.41 -18.01
CA THR A 341 4.56 -4.76 -17.46
C THR A 341 4.93 -4.64 -15.99
N LEU A 342 4.33 -5.44 -15.12
CA LEU A 342 4.57 -5.41 -13.68
C LEU A 342 4.97 -6.80 -13.21
N PHE A 343 6.11 -6.90 -12.53
CA PHE A 343 6.42 -8.02 -11.64
C PHE A 343 6.36 -7.50 -10.23
N PHE A 344 5.69 -8.21 -9.34
CA PHE A 344 5.66 -7.83 -7.94
C PHE A 344 5.66 -9.04 -7.00
N VAL A 345 6.33 -8.90 -5.86
CA VAL A 345 6.25 -9.83 -4.74
C VAL A 345 5.41 -9.16 -3.68
N SER A 346 4.41 -9.87 -3.16
CA SER A 346 3.67 -9.41 -1.99
C SER A 346 3.12 -10.60 -1.21
N HIS A 347 2.94 -10.38 0.08
CA HIS A 347 2.25 -11.28 1.01
C HIS A 347 0.82 -10.83 1.31
N ASP A 348 0.46 -9.62 0.89
CA ASP A 348 -0.88 -9.08 1.02
C ASP A 348 -1.80 -9.70 -0.04
N ARG A 349 -2.75 -10.53 0.41
CA ARG A 349 -3.70 -11.24 -0.47
C ARG A 349 -4.60 -10.29 -1.24
N GLU A 350 -5.07 -9.21 -0.60
CA GLU A 350 -5.96 -8.25 -1.23
C GLU A 350 -5.24 -7.51 -2.35
N PHE A 351 -3.99 -7.09 -2.09
CA PHE A 351 -3.13 -6.46 -3.09
C PHE A 351 -2.80 -7.38 -4.27
N VAL A 352 -2.47 -8.65 -4.00
CA VAL A 352 -2.23 -9.63 -5.06
C VAL A 352 -3.49 -9.88 -5.88
N SER A 353 -4.64 -10.07 -5.22
CA SER A 353 -5.91 -10.34 -5.90
C SER A 353 -6.42 -9.17 -6.75
N SER A 354 -6.16 -7.93 -6.36
CA SER A 354 -6.64 -6.75 -7.09
C SER A 354 -5.76 -6.37 -8.29
N VAL A 355 -4.46 -6.70 -8.25
CA VAL A 355 -3.49 -6.26 -9.27
C VAL A 355 -3.08 -7.38 -10.23
N ALA A 356 -2.95 -8.63 -9.75
CA ALA A 356 -2.37 -9.71 -10.54
C ALA A 356 -3.30 -10.21 -11.65
N THR A 357 -2.72 -10.45 -12.83
CA THR A 357 -3.37 -11.14 -13.95
C THR A 357 -2.73 -12.49 -14.25
N ARG A 358 -1.60 -12.79 -13.57
CA ARG A 358 -0.81 -14.01 -13.71
C ARG A 358 -0.07 -14.26 -12.41
N ILE A 359 -0.03 -15.50 -11.97
CA ILE A 359 0.63 -15.94 -10.74
C ILE A 359 1.83 -16.79 -11.10
N LEU A 360 2.99 -16.43 -10.54
CA LEU A 360 4.21 -17.21 -10.58
C LEU A 360 4.51 -17.73 -9.17
N ASP A 361 4.14 -18.97 -8.90
CA ASP A 361 4.34 -19.63 -7.61
C ASP A 361 5.66 -20.42 -7.59
N ILE A 362 6.62 -19.93 -6.81
CA ILE A 362 7.92 -20.57 -6.62
C ILE A 362 7.86 -21.46 -5.39
N ARG A 363 8.13 -22.76 -5.57
CA ARG A 363 8.05 -23.79 -4.53
C ARG A 363 9.42 -24.23 -4.03
N GLN A 364 9.46 -24.75 -2.81
CA GLN A 364 10.70 -25.24 -2.18
C GLN A 364 11.37 -26.39 -2.95
N ASP A 365 10.61 -27.17 -3.72
CA ASP A 365 11.11 -28.26 -4.55
C ASP A 365 11.66 -27.78 -5.90
N HIS A 366 11.91 -26.48 -6.04
CA HIS A 366 12.39 -25.79 -7.24
C HIS A 366 11.41 -25.79 -8.42
N GLN A 367 10.18 -26.27 -8.21
CA GLN A 367 9.13 -26.10 -9.20
C GLN A 367 8.64 -24.66 -9.21
N VAL A 368 8.45 -24.12 -10.40
CA VAL A 368 7.82 -22.82 -10.60
C VAL A 368 6.54 -23.05 -11.39
N ILE A 369 5.41 -22.75 -10.77
CA ILE A 369 4.10 -22.84 -11.40
C ILE A 369 3.76 -21.50 -12.00
N ASP A 370 3.40 -21.53 -13.27
CA ASP A 370 2.98 -20.37 -14.04
C ASP A 370 1.49 -20.49 -14.35
N TYR A 371 0.68 -19.68 -13.69
CA TYR A 371 -0.78 -19.70 -13.80
C TYR A 371 -1.29 -18.39 -14.40
N ARG A 372 -2.01 -18.47 -15.52
CA ARG A 372 -2.67 -17.32 -16.14
C ARG A 372 -4.09 -17.18 -15.58
N GLY A 373 -4.31 -16.13 -14.81
CA GLY A 373 -5.58 -15.86 -14.11
C GLY A 373 -5.37 -15.08 -12.82
N GLY A 374 -6.46 -14.81 -12.13
CA GLY A 374 -6.44 -14.11 -10.84
C GLY A 374 -5.92 -14.99 -9.70
N TYR A 375 -5.65 -14.37 -8.56
CA TYR A 375 -5.16 -15.08 -7.37
C TYR A 375 -6.16 -16.09 -6.80
N GLU A 376 -7.43 -15.70 -6.69
CA GLU A 376 -8.50 -16.58 -6.20
C GLU A 376 -8.71 -17.81 -7.09
N GLU A 377 -8.65 -17.61 -8.42
CA GLU A 377 -8.75 -18.72 -9.39
C GLU A 377 -7.56 -19.67 -9.25
N TYR A 378 -6.36 -19.13 -9.02
CA TYR A 378 -5.17 -19.93 -8.75
C TYR A 378 -5.34 -20.75 -7.47
N LEU A 379 -5.80 -20.16 -6.36
CA LEU A 379 -6.04 -20.89 -5.11
C LEU A 379 -7.06 -22.02 -5.29
N ALA A 380 -8.17 -21.74 -5.96
CA ALA A 380 -9.18 -22.74 -6.30
C ALA A 380 -8.57 -23.89 -7.15
N SER A 381 -7.68 -23.57 -8.10
CA SER A 381 -6.97 -24.58 -8.90
C SER A 381 -6.04 -25.48 -8.07
N GLN A 382 -5.57 -24.99 -6.92
CA GLN A 382 -4.76 -25.76 -5.97
C GLN A 382 -5.61 -26.56 -4.96
N GLY A 383 -6.95 -26.46 -5.02
CA GLY A 383 -7.85 -27.08 -4.06
C GLY A 383 -7.80 -26.42 -2.68
N ILE A 384 -7.42 -25.15 -2.65
CA ILE A 384 -7.34 -24.32 -1.46
C ILE A 384 -8.56 -23.40 -1.46
N GLU A 385 -9.51 -23.64 -0.56
CA GLU A 385 -10.67 -22.74 -0.31
C GLU A 385 -10.29 -21.57 0.61
#